data_AF-T0ZI45-F1
#
_entry.id   AF-T0ZI45-F1
#
_cell.length_a   1.000
_cell.length_b   1.000
_cell.length_c   1.000
_cell.angle_alpha   90.00
_cell.angle_beta   90.00
_cell.angle_gamma   90.00
#
_symmetry.space_group_name_H-M   'P 1'
#
loop_
_entity.id
_entity.type
_entity.pdbx_description
1 polymer ?
#
loop_
_entity_poly.entity_id
_entity_poly.type
_entity_poly.pdbx_seq_one_letter_code
_entity_poly.pdbx_strand_id
1 'polypeptide(L)'
;MGLRTLRKAEAIIREEMNRAGALELLMPVIQPAELWQESRRWKEYGPELLRVQDRHQRDFVAGPTHEEVITDIARRELKSYRQLPVNFYQIQTKFRDEIRPRFGVMRAREFIMKDAYSFHADERSLEQGYRLMHAT
;
A
#
# COMPACT_ATOMS: atom_id res chain seq x y z
N MET A 1 -4.08 4.94 -26.06
CA MET A 1 -2.72 4.33 -26.08
C MET A 1 -2.12 4.19 -24.68
N GLY A 2 -2.18 5.21 -23.81
CA GLY A 2 -1.59 5.17 -22.46
C GLY A 2 -2.05 4.00 -21.58
N LEU A 3 -3.36 3.72 -21.49
CA LEU A 3 -3.90 2.59 -20.72
C LEU A 3 -3.32 1.22 -21.13
N ARG A 4 -3.04 1.03 -22.43
CA ARG A 4 -2.44 -0.23 -22.93
C ARG A 4 -1.00 -0.38 -22.44
N THR A 5 -0.24 0.71 -22.40
CA THR A 5 1.14 0.71 -21.87
C THR A 5 1.13 0.49 -20.35
N LEU A 6 0.24 1.16 -19.63
CA LEU A 6 0.04 0.96 -18.19
C LEU A 6 -0.23 -0.51 -17.87
N ARG A 7 -1.21 -1.13 -18.54
CA ARG A 7 -1.54 -2.56 -18.34
C ARG A 7 -0.37 -3.50 -18.60
N LYS A 8 0.50 -3.18 -19.57
CA LYS A 8 1.73 -3.96 -19.82
C LYS A 8 2.72 -3.82 -18.66
N ALA A 9 2.90 -2.63 -18.12
CA ALA A 9 3.76 -2.40 -16.96
C ALA A 9 3.22 -3.14 -15.72
N GLU A 10 1.91 -3.04 -15.46
CA GLU A 10 1.25 -3.77 -14.36
C GLU A 10 1.41 -5.28 -14.50
N ALA A 11 1.32 -5.83 -15.73
CA ALA A 11 1.50 -7.26 -15.98
C ALA A 11 2.91 -7.72 -15.62
N ILE A 12 3.95 -7.00 -16.07
CA ILE A 12 5.35 -7.31 -15.75
C ILE A 12 5.58 -7.23 -14.24
N ILE A 13 5.11 -6.16 -13.60
CA ILE A 13 5.25 -6.00 -12.14
C ILE A 13 4.60 -7.16 -11.40
N ARG A 14 3.38 -7.55 -11.80
CA ARG A 14 2.65 -8.68 -11.19
C ARG A 14 3.37 -10.01 -11.40
N GLU A 15 3.89 -10.26 -12.60
CA GLU A 15 4.66 -11.48 -12.91
C GLU A 15 5.89 -11.60 -12.01
N GLU A 16 6.65 -10.52 -11.84
CA GLU A 16 7.86 -10.55 -11.01
C GLU A 16 7.55 -10.62 -9.52
N MET A 17 6.53 -9.91 -9.02
CA MET A 17 6.07 -10.05 -7.63
C MET A 17 5.60 -11.48 -7.32
N ASN A 18 4.84 -12.09 -8.24
CA ASN A 18 4.40 -13.49 -8.11
C ASN A 18 5.57 -14.46 -8.16
N ARG A 19 6.57 -14.22 -9.03
CA ARG A 19 7.81 -15.03 -9.09
C ARG A 19 8.57 -14.97 -7.77
N ALA A 20 8.60 -13.81 -7.12
CA ALA A 20 9.21 -13.62 -5.80
C ALA A 20 8.35 -14.15 -4.64
N GLY A 21 7.23 -14.82 -4.91
CA GLY A 21 6.37 -15.46 -3.91
C GLY A 21 5.47 -14.50 -3.14
N ALA A 22 5.30 -13.25 -3.61
CA ALA A 22 4.35 -12.33 -3.02
C ALA A 22 2.91 -12.65 -3.44
N LEU A 23 1.96 -12.37 -2.55
CA LEU A 23 0.54 -12.66 -2.73
C LEU A 23 -0.22 -11.37 -3.08
N GLU A 24 -0.86 -11.35 -4.25
CA GLU A 24 -1.67 -10.21 -4.66
C GLU A 24 -3.00 -10.20 -3.91
N LEU A 25 -3.36 -9.03 -3.39
CA LEU A 25 -4.67 -8.73 -2.82
C LEU A 25 -5.11 -7.32 -3.23
N LEU A 26 -6.32 -6.91 -2.83
CA LEU A 26 -6.82 -5.57 -3.10
C LEU A 26 -7.47 -5.00 -1.84
N MET A 27 -6.86 -3.96 -1.27
CA MET A 27 -7.36 -3.26 -0.07
C MET A 27 -8.27 -2.10 -0.47
N PRO A 28 -9.13 -1.56 0.43
CA PRO A 28 -9.97 -0.42 0.08
C PRO A 28 -9.15 0.88 -0.11
N VAL A 29 -9.56 1.71 -1.07
CA VAL A 29 -9.00 3.07 -1.28
C VAL A 29 -9.42 4.01 -0.15
N ILE A 30 -10.67 3.92 0.28
CA ILE A 30 -11.19 4.69 1.41
C ILE A 30 -10.93 3.91 2.69
N GLN A 31 -10.19 4.53 3.62
CA GLN A 31 -9.75 3.89 4.85
C GLN A 31 -10.34 4.62 6.06
N PRO A 32 -10.77 3.89 7.09
CA PRO A 32 -11.26 4.47 8.33
C PRO A 32 -10.17 5.28 9.04
N ALA A 33 -10.51 6.47 9.53
CA ALA A 33 -9.56 7.35 10.22
C ALA A 33 -9.00 6.73 11.51
N GLU A 34 -9.75 5.83 12.15
CA GLU A 34 -9.38 5.15 13.39
C GLU A 34 -8.04 4.41 13.25
N LEU A 35 -7.81 3.75 12.10
CA LEU A 35 -6.56 3.05 11.83
C LEU A 35 -5.35 4.01 11.77
N TRP A 36 -5.56 5.20 11.19
CA TRP A 36 -4.53 6.24 11.09
C TRP A 36 -4.31 6.98 12.41
N GLN A 37 -5.32 7.04 13.26
CA GLN A 37 -5.20 7.58 14.61
C GLN A 37 -4.43 6.60 15.51
N GLU A 38 -4.68 5.30 15.38
CA GLU A 38 -3.95 4.23 16.08
C GLU A 38 -2.44 4.30 15.78
N SER A 39 -2.07 4.50 14.51
CA SER A 39 -0.67 4.68 14.08
C SER A 39 -0.09 6.07 14.34
N ARG A 40 -0.90 7.02 14.83
CA ARG A 40 -0.58 8.46 15.01
C ARG A 40 -0.35 9.24 13.71
N ARG A 41 -0.33 8.58 12.56
CA ARG A 41 -0.08 9.20 11.24
C ARG A 41 -1.21 10.12 10.79
N TRP A 42 -2.41 10.02 11.38
CA TRP A 42 -3.52 10.93 11.08
C TRP A 42 -3.15 12.41 11.17
N LYS A 43 -2.37 12.79 12.20
CA LYS A 43 -1.90 14.17 12.39
C LYS A 43 -0.53 14.40 11.72
N GLU A 44 0.38 13.44 11.82
CA GLU A 44 1.77 13.57 11.36
C GLU A 44 1.89 13.68 9.83
N TYR A 45 0.99 13.04 9.07
CA TYR A 45 1.04 13.09 7.60
C TYR A 45 0.76 14.50 7.05
N GLY A 46 0.09 15.35 7.83
CA GLY A 46 -0.11 16.75 7.48
C GLY A 46 -1.19 16.98 6.38
N PRO A 47 -1.01 18.00 5.53
CA PRO A 47 -2.03 18.46 4.58
C PRO A 47 -2.13 17.61 3.31
N GLU A 48 -1.12 16.80 2.97
CA GLU A 48 -1.16 15.90 1.81
C GLU A 48 -2.17 14.75 1.98
N LEU A 49 -2.63 14.53 3.22
CA LEU A 49 -3.61 13.51 3.56
C LEU A 49 -5.02 14.00 3.21
N LEU A 50 -5.61 13.46 2.14
CA LEU A 50 -6.98 13.77 1.74
C LEU A 50 -7.97 13.12 2.71
N ARG A 51 -8.50 13.92 3.63
CA ARG A 51 -9.53 13.53 4.60
C ARG A 51 -10.92 13.74 4.01
N VAL A 52 -11.81 12.79 4.19
CA VAL A 52 -13.20 12.84 3.70
C VAL A 52 -14.15 12.44 4.81
N GLN A 53 -15.35 13.04 4.82
CA GLN A 53 -16.40 12.69 5.76
C GLN A 53 -17.58 12.05 5.02
N ASP A 54 -18.14 10.98 5.58
CA ASP A 54 -19.34 10.36 5.03
C ASP A 54 -20.62 11.12 5.43
N ARG A 55 -21.78 10.63 4.95
CA ARG A 55 -23.10 11.19 5.28
C ARG A 55 -23.45 11.16 6.78
N HIS A 56 -22.70 10.39 7.58
CA HIS A 56 -22.87 10.22 9.01
C HIS A 56 -21.79 10.97 9.81
N GLN A 57 -21.03 11.87 9.17
CA GLN A 57 -19.95 12.65 9.78
C GLN A 57 -18.82 11.77 10.36
N ARG A 58 -18.61 10.58 9.80
CA ARG A 58 -17.44 9.75 10.15
C ARG A 58 -16.25 10.14 9.31
N ASP A 59 -15.09 10.19 9.93
CA ASP A 59 -13.83 10.55 9.29
C ASP A 59 -13.22 9.35 8.55
N PHE A 60 -12.80 9.60 7.32
CA PHE A 60 -12.08 8.67 6.48
C PHE A 60 -10.92 9.38 5.79
N VAL A 61 -10.08 8.59 5.13
CA VAL A 61 -9.00 9.08 4.28
C VAL A 61 -8.98 8.33 2.96
N ALA A 62 -8.69 9.06 1.88
CA ALA A 62 -8.30 8.44 0.62
C ALA A 62 -6.83 8.00 0.74
N GLY A 63 -6.59 6.69 0.79
CA GLY A 63 -5.30 6.10 1.15
C GLY A 63 -4.14 6.61 0.27
N PRO A 64 -3.16 7.34 0.84
CA PRO A 64 -1.92 7.67 0.14
C PRO A 64 -0.92 6.51 0.13
N THR A 65 -1.17 5.51 0.99
CA THR A 65 -0.48 4.23 1.22
C THR A 65 -1.36 3.37 2.15
N HIS A 66 -0.95 2.14 2.46
CA HIS A 66 -1.77 1.12 3.12
C HIS A 66 -1.08 0.40 4.30
N GLU A 67 -0.03 0.96 4.93
CA GLU A 67 0.64 0.29 6.06
C GLU A 67 -0.33 -0.04 7.20
N GLU A 68 -1.25 0.85 7.55
CA GLU A 68 -2.23 0.63 8.62
C GLU A 68 -3.23 -0.46 8.26
N VAL A 69 -3.74 -0.44 7.02
CA VAL A 69 -4.76 -1.38 6.55
C VAL A 69 -4.21 -2.80 6.49
N ILE A 70 -3.02 -2.97 5.89
CA ILE A 70 -2.39 -4.28 5.79
C ILE A 70 -1.97 -4.80 7.16
N THR A 71 -1.57 -3.92 8.08
CA THR A 71 -1.26 -4.31 9.47
C THR A 71 -2.51 -4.76 10.21
N ASP A 72 -3.66 -4.11 10.01
CA ASP A 72 -4.94 -4.55 10.59
C ASP A 72 -5.38 -5.92 10.05
N ILE A 73 -5.16 -6.19 8.77
CA ILE A 73 -5.39 -7.52 8.17
C ILE A 73 -4.41 -8.54 8.79
N ALA A 74 -3.11 -8.24 8.78
CA ALA A 74 -2.08 -9.14 9.26
C ALA A 74 -2.27 -9.50 10.74
N ARG A 75 -2.61 -8.55 11.62
CA ARG A 75 -2.85 -8.85 13.04
C ARG A 75 -4.08 -9.74 13.27
N ARG A 76 -5.06 -9.73 12.35
CA ARG A 76 -6.26 -10.58 12.40
C ARG A 76 -5.98 -11.99 11.88
N GLU A 77 -5.20 -12.12 10.81
CA GLU A 77 -5.02 -13.38 10.07
C GLU A 77 -3.73 -14.15 10.43
N LEU A 78 -2.65 -13.45 10.77
CA LEU A 78 -1.35 -14.07 11.10
C LEU A 78 -1.29 -14.36 12.61
N LYS A 79 -1.62 -15.60 12.99
CA LYS A 79 -1.67 -16.05 14.39
C LYS A 79 -0.51 -16.96 14.78
N SER A 80 0.26 -17.46 13.82
CA SER A 80 1.38 -18.37 14.04
C SER A 80 2.60 -18.00 13.22
N TYR A 81 3.79 -18.19 13.80
CA TYR A 81 5.07 -18.05 13.10
C TYR A 81 5.18 -18.96 11.87
N ARG A 82 4.40 -20.05 11.80
CA ARG A 82 4.35 -20.96 10.64
C ARG A 82 3.74 -20.30 9.39
N GLN A 83 3.03 -19.19 9.56
CA GLN A 83 2.50 -18.38 8.46
C GLN A 83 3.52 -17.33 7.96
N LEU A 84 4.71 -17.27 8.56
CA LEU A 84 5.77 -16.31 8.23
C LEU A 84 6.98 -17.03 7.59
N PRO A 85 7.71 -16.38 6.66
CA PRO A 85 7.44 -15.04 6.14
C PRO A 85 6.29 -15.01 5.13
N VAL A 86 5.61 -13.88 5.02
CA VAL A 86 4.61 -13.63 3.98
C VAL A 86 4.77 -12.22 3.44
N ASN A 87 4.59 -12.04 2.13
CA ASN A 87 4.63 -10.75 1.47
C ASN A 87 3.33 -10.54 0.70
N PHE A 88 2.57 -9.52 1.08
CA PHE A 88 1.34 -9.13 0.39
C PHE A 88 1.60 -7.92 -0.47
N TYR A 89 0.99 -7.86 -1.64
CA TYR A 89 1.07 -6.66 -2.47
C TYR A 89 -0.26 -6.36 -3.16
N GLN A 90 -0.39 -5.14 -3.64
CA GLN A 90 -1.49 -4.72 -4.48
C GLN A 90 -0.98 -3.77 -5.56
N ILE A 91 -1.74 -3.66 -6.65
CA ILE A 91 -1.59 -2.59 -7.64
C ILE A 91 -2.88 -1.78 -7.61
N GLN A 92 -2.82 -0.58 -7.04
CA GLN A 92 -4.01 0.24 -6.83
C GLN A 92 -3.70 1.74 -6.88
N THR A 93 -4.68 2.50 -7.36
CA THR A 93 -4.73 3.97 -7.26
C THR A 93 -4.59 4.46 -5.82
N LYS A 94 -3.73 5.46 -5.64
CA LYS A 94 -3.51 6.20 -4.40
C LYS A 94 -3.83 7.66 -4.62
N PHE A 95 -4.07 8.38 -3.53
CA PHE A 95 -4.27 9.82 -3.57
C PHE A 95 -3.33 10.53 -2.59
N ARG A 96 -2.62 11.55 -3.06
CA ARG A 96 -1.84 12.49 -2.23
C ARG A 96 -2.20 13.90 -2.68
N ASP A 97 -2.65 14.76 -1.77
CA ASP A 97 -3.01 16.15 -2.10
C ASP A 97 -1.77 17.02 -2.29
N GLU A 98 -1.01 16.71 -3.35
CA GLU A 98 0.22 17.38 -3.71
C GLU A 98 -0.03 18.88 -3.92
N ILE A 99 0.74 19.69 -3.19
CA ILE A 99 0.63 21.15 -3.14
C ILE A 99 0.92 21.74 -4.53
N ARG A 100 1.87 21.17 -5.28
CA ARG A 100 2.23 21.64 -6.63
C ARG A 100 2.39 20.48 -7.60
N PRO A 101 1.29 19.94 -8.17
CA PRO A 101 1.34 18.91 -9.19
C PRO A 101 2.02 19.42 -10.45
N ARG A 102 2.99 18.69 -10.99
CA ARG A 102 3.81 19.08 -12.16
C ARG A 102 4.26 17.86 -12.95
N PHE A 103 4.70 18.06 -14.19
CA PHE A 103 5.32 17.00 -15.01
C PHE A 103 4.40 15.81 -15.33
N GLY A 104 3.08 16.04 -15.40
CA GLY A 104 2.10 15.03 -15.76
C GLY A 104 2.10 13.85 -14.78
N VAL A 105 2.32 12.64 -15.29
CA VAL A 105 2.29 11.39 -14.50
C VAL A 105 3.42 11.29 -13.46
N MET A 106 4.47 12.10 -13.57
CA MET A 106 5.62 12.04 -12.65
C MET A 106 5.32 12.63 -11.27
N ARG A 107 4.42 13.62 -11.18
CA ARG A 107 4.02 14.25 -9.91
C ARG A 107 2.55 14.69 -9.98
N ALA A 108 1.67 13.70 -9.83
CA ALA A 108 0.22 13.84 -9.83
C ALA A 108 -0.37 13.64 -8.43
N ARG A 109 -1.65 14.00 -8.24
CA ARG A 109 -2.38 13.75 -6.99
C ARG A 109 -2.95 12.34 -6.93
N GLU A 110 -3.49 11.87 -8.05
CA GLU A 110 -3.95 10.51 -8.24
C GLU A 110 -2.92 9.76 -9.09
N PHE A 111 -2.45 8.62 -8.60
CA PHE A 111 -1.45 7.80 -9.29
C PHE A 111 -1.63 6.32 -8.93
N ILE A 112 -1.21 5.44 -9.83
CA ILE A 112 -1.23 4.00 -9.60
C ILE A 112 0.08 3.58 -8.96
N MET A 113 0.00 2.78 -7.91
CA MET A 113 1.16 2.29 -7.19
C MET A 113 1.06 0.79 -7.01
N LYS A 114 2.19 0.11 -7.19
CA LYS A 114 2.42 -1.20 -6.58
C LYS A 114 3.08 -0.98 -5.23
N ASP A 115 2.39 -1.36 -4.18
CA ASP A 115 2.83 -1.35 -2.79
C ASP A 115 2.85 -2.79 -2.26
N ALA A 116 3.92 -3.15 -1.57
CA ALA A 116 4.16 -4.49 -1.05
C ALA A 116 4.60 -4.41 0.42
N TYR A 117 4.13 -5.36 1.23
CA TYR A 117 4.24 -5.36 2.67
C TYR A 117 4.57 -6.77 3.14
N SER A 118 5.74 -6.92 3.76
CA SER A 118 6.24 -8.20 4.21
C SER A 118 6.24 -8.30 5.74
N PHE A 119 5.86 -9.48 6.24
CA PHE A 119 5.78 -9.80 7.65
C PHE A 119 6.72 -10.96 7.94
N HIS A 120 7.52 -10.79 8.99
CA HIS A 120 8.65 -11.65 9.31
C HIS A 120 8.66 -11.97 10.81
N ALA A 121 9.15 -13.16 11.15
CA ALA A 121 9.27 -13.58 12.55
C ALA A 121 10.43 -12.89 13.28
N ASP A 122 11.47 -12.51 12.53
CA ASP A 122 12.68 -11.88 13.04
C ASP A 122 13.37 -11.02 11.96
N GLU A 123 14.38 -10.26 12.38
CA GLU A 123 15.13 -9.33 11.54
C GLU A 123 15.96 -10.03 10.45
N ARG A 124 16.45 -11.25 10.70
CA ARG A 124 17.21 -12.01 9.71
C ARG A 124 16.31 -12.46 8.56
N SER A 125 15.08 -12.88 8.87
CA SER A 125 14.05 -13.19 7.89
C SER A 125 13.66 -11.94 7.08
N LEU A 126 13.51 -10.79 7.76
CA LEU A 126 13.25 -9.50 7.11
C LEU A 126 14.35 -9.13 6.12
N GLU A 127 15.62 -9.25 6.51
CA GLU A 127 16.75 -8.93 5.64
C GLU A 127 16.77 -9.80 4.39
N GLN A 128 16.46 -11.10 4.52
CA GLN A 128 16.35 -12.01 3.37
C GLN A 128 15.21 -11.60 2.44
N GLY A 129 14.04 -11.28 3.00
CA GLY A 129 12.88 -10.79 2.23
C GLY A 129 13.19 -9.49 1.50
N TYR A 130 13.87 -8.55 2.16
CA TYR A 130 14.29 -7.29 1.57
C TYR A 130 15.26 -7.50 0.40
N ARG A 131 16.26 -8.37 0.57
CA ARG A 131 17.22 -8.70 -0.50
C ARG A 131 16.55 -9.37 -1.70
N LEU A 132 15.55 -10.24 -1.45
CA LEU A 132 14.75 -10.85 -2.52
C LEU A 132 14.02 -9.79 -3.34
N MET A 133 13.35 -8.83 -2.68
CA MET A 133 12.67 -7.73 -3.36
C MET A 133 13.62 -6.80 -4.12
N HIS A 134 14.85 -6.62 -3.63
CA HIS A 134 15.87 -5.81 -4.32
C HIS A 134 16.45 -6.52 -5.56
N ALA A 135 16.52 -7.85 -5.54
CA ALA A 135 17.07 -8.65 -6.62
C ALA A 135 16.06 -8.96 -7.74
N THR A 136 14.77 -8.71 -7.48
CA THR A 136 13.65 -8.90 -8.41
C THR A 136 13.45 -7.63 -9.24
#